data_AF-A0A183G507-F1
#
_entry.id   AF-A0A183G507-F1
#
_cell.length_a   1.000
_cell.length_b   1.000
_cell.length_c   1.000
_cell.angle_alpha   90.00
_cell.angle_beta   90.00
_cell.angle_gamma   90.00
#
_symmetry.space_group_name_H-M   'P 1'
#
loop_
_entity.id
_entity.type
_entity.pdbx_description
1 polymer ?
#
loop_
_entity_poly.entity_id
_entity_poly.type
_entity_poly.pdbx_seq_one_letter_code
_entity_poly.pdbx_strand_id
1 'polypeptide(L)'
;MRCCKNQVVANEKKRSSCDFSRTVTDSHDCRRTWNKATDAILQAARSELGTTKPGRRKVDMQAWLWTNDVREKKALYHVFLGDKTANNWQKYHEAKKAAKKAVAVAKATHYNDVYEKLESRDGERYLYRLAKKRHR
;
A
#
# COMPACT_ATOMS: atom_id res chain seq x y z
N MET A 1 -7.55 67.45 46.33
CA MET A 1 -6.29 66.69 46.16
C MET A 1 -5.91 66.69 44.69
N ARG A 2 -4.65 67.06 44.44
CA ARG A 2 -3.78 66.88 43.27
C ARG A 2 -4.40 66.49 41.92
N CYS A 3 -4.30 67.45 40.99
CA CYS A 3 -4.16 67.30 39.55
C CYS A 3 -3.12 66.23 39.18
N CYS A 4 -3.43 65.36 38.21
CA CYS A 4 -2.45 64.79 37.29
C CYS A 4 -3.09 64.63 35.91
N LYS A 5 -2.65 65.49 34.98
CA LYS A 5 -2.80 65.32 33.53
C LYS A 5 -2.03 64.07 33.12
N ASN A 6 -2.69 63.11 32.48
CA ASN A 6 -1.98 62.07 31.74
C ASN A 6 -2.17 62.29 30.24
N GLN A 7 -1.02 62.51 29.63
CA GLN A 7 -0.74 62.96 28.29
C GLN A 7 -0.97 61.81 27.30
N VAL A 8 -1.58 62.13 26.16
CA VAL A 8 -1.71 61.24 25.00
C VAL A 8 -0.32 61.03 24.41
N VAL A 9 0.13 59.79 24.30
CA VAL A 9 1.26 59.42 23.45
C VAL A 9 0.74 58.40 22.44
N ALA A 10 0.49 58.89 21.22
CA ALA A 10 0.32 58.04 20.05
C ALA A 10 1.65 57.34 19.77
N ASN A 11 1.62 56.03 19.54
CA ASN A 11 2.78 55.31 19.04
C ASN A 11 2.38 54.52 17.80
N GLU A 12 2.72 55.08 16.64
CA GLU A 12 2.59 54.46 15.32
C GLU A 12 3.54 53.27 15.21
N LYS A 13 3.05 52.05 15.45
CA LYS A 13 3.78 50.85 15.05
C LYS A 13 3.42 50.51 13.60
N LYS A 14 4.32 50.91 12.70
CA LYS A 14 4.37 50.54 11.28
C LYS A 14 4.06 49.04 11.11
N ARG A 15 3.04 48.74 10.30
CA ARG A 15 2.81 47.39 9.76
C ARG A 15 4.09 46.95 9.05
N SER A 16 4.78 45.96 9.63
CA SER A 16 5.87 45.28 8.96
C SER A 16 5.26 44.50 7.79
N SER A 17 5.45 45.05 6.60
CA SER A 17 5.15 44.40 5.33
C SER A 17 6.14 43.26 5.16
N CYS A 18 5.77 42.07 5.61
CA CYS A 18 6.49 40.87 5.25
C CYS A 18 6.09 40.53 3.82
N ASP A 19 6.88 40.97 2.85
CA ASP A 19 6.86 40.48 1.48
C ASP A 19 7.09 38.96 1.51
N PHE A 20 6.00 38.20 1.40
CA PHE A 20 6.06 36.77 1.19
C PHE A 20 6.45 36.55 -0.28
N SER A 21 7.74 36.69 -0.58
CA SER A 21 8.30 36.31 -1.86
C SER A 21 8.05 34.82 -2.08
N ARG A 22 6.98 34.50 -2.80
CA ARG A 22 6.75 33.18 -3.39
C ARG A 22 7.87 32.95 -4.40
N THR A 23 8.90 32.21 -3.99
CA THR A 23 9.75 31.54 -4.97
C THR A 23 8.89 30.49 -5.65
N VAL A 24 8.61 30.71 -6.93
CA VAL A 24 8.04 29.68 -7.81
C VAL A 24 9.05 28.54 -7.83
N THR A 25 8.76 27.47 -7.11
CA THR A 25 9.53 26.24 -7.17
C THR A 25 9.22 25.59 -8.52
N ASP A 26 10.24 25.56 -9.37
CA ASP A 26 10.24 24.83 -10.62
C ASP A 26 9.88 23.35 -10.35
N SER A 27 8.94 22.81 -11.13
CA SER A 27 8.45 21.42 -11.03
C SER A 27 9.61 20.41 -11.12
N HIS A 28 10.70 20.78 -11.78
CA HIS A 28 11.92 19.98 -11.84
C HIS A 28 12.59 19.76 -10.48
N ASP A 29 12.51 20.72 -9.55
CA ASP A 29 13.13 20.59 -8.23
C ASP A 29 12.33 19.67 -7.31
N CYS A 30 10.99 19.77 -7.34
CA CYS A 30 10.10 18.84 -6.65
C CYS A 30 10.27 17.40 -7.16
N ARG A 31 10.40 17.21 -8.47
CA ARG A 31 10.64 15.88 -9.04
C ARG A 31 12.01 15.32 -8.63
N ARG A 32 13.03 16.17 -8.57
CA ARG A 32 14.39 15.79 -8.20
C ARG A 32 14.51 15.42 -6.72
N THR A 33 13.86 16.18 -5.84
CA THR A 33 13.80 15.89 -4.40
C THR A 33 13.03 14.60 -4.12
N TRP A 34 11.92 14.36 -4.81
CA TRP A 34 11.17 13.10 -4.72
C TRP A 34 11.98 11.88 -5.14
N ASN A 35 12.71 11.98 -6.26
CA ASN A 35 13.57 10.89 -6.72
C ASN A 35 14.68 10.57 -5.71
N LYS A 36 15.33 11.60 -5.14
CA LYS A 36 16.36 11.42 -4.11
C LYS A 36 15.80 10.76 -2.85
N ALA A 37 14.60 11.17 -2.41
CA ALA A 37 13.93 10.56 -1.26
C ALA A 37 13.58 9.09 -1.53
N THR A 38 13.08 8.79 -2.73
CA THR A 38 12.77 7.42 -3.16
C THR A 38 14.02 6.55 -3.20
N ASP A 39 15.13 7.06 -3.74
CA ASP A 39 16.41 6.35 -3.77
C ASP A 39 16.94 6.10 -2.36
N ALA A 40 16.86 7.08 -1.46
CA ALA A 40 17.28 6.91 -0.07
C ALA A 40 16.47 5.82 0.65
N ILE A 41 15.14 5.78 0.44
CA ILE A 41 14.26 4.74 0.98
C ILE A 41 14.63 3.37 0.42
N LEU A 42 14.88 3.27 -0.90
CA LEU A 42 15.26 2.01 -1.53
C LEU A 42 16.63 1.52 -1.04
N GLN A 43 17.59 2.43 -0.82
CA GLN A 43 18.90 2.06 -0.28
C GLN A 43 18.81 1.61 1.16
N ALA A 44 18.07 2.32 2.02
CA ALA A 44 17.82 1.91 3.39
C ALA A 44 17.14 0.53 3.44
N ALA A 45 16.10 0.32 2.62
CA ALA A 45 15.43 -0.97 2.52
C ALA A 45 16.35 -2.10 2.05
N ARG A 46 17.25 -1.85 1.08
CA ARG A 46 18.22 -2.84 0.62
C ARG A 46 19.28 -3.18 1.67
N SER A 47 19.70 -2.19 2.47
CA SER A 47 20.66 -2.40 3.55
C SER A 47 20.05 -3.17 4.71
N GLU A 48 18.82 -2.81 5.13
CA GLU A 48 18.13 -3.42 6.28
C GLU A 48 17.53 -4.79 5.95
N LEU A 49 16.90 -4.93 4.78
CA LEU A 49 16.14 -6.12 4.39
C LEU A 49 16.89 -7.02 3.41
N GLY A 50 18.05 -6.58 2.93
CA GLY A 50 18.81 -7.25 1.88
C GLY A 50 18.19 -7.10 0.48
N THR A 51 18.92 -7.56 -0.53
CA THR A 51 18.40 -7.70 -1.89
C THR A 51 17.96 -9.14 -2.13
N THR A 52 16.76 -9.33 -2.67
CA THR A 52 16.32 -10.66 -3.10
C THR A 52 17.21 -11.11 -4.25
N LYS A 53 17.86 -12.27 -4.12
CA LYS A 53 18.74 -12.80 -5.16
C LYS A 53 17.99 -12.91 -6.49
N PRO A 54 18.45 -12.25 -7.57
CA PRO A 54 17.86 -12.42 -8.89
C PRO A 54 17.97 -13.90 -9.27
N GLY A 55 16.86 -14.51 -9.71
CA GLY A 55 16.80 -15.93 -10.03
C GLY A 55 16.25 -16.86 -8.94
N ARG A 56 15.89 -16.37 -7.74
CA ARG A 56 14.94 -17.14 -6.90
C ARG A 56 13.64 -17.29 -7.69
N ARG A 57 13.09 -18.51 -7.73
CA ARG A 57 11.77 -18.77 -8.31
C ARG A 57 10.81 -17.74 -7.73
N LYS A 58 10.09 -17.03 -8.61
CA LYS A 58 8.90 -16.25 -8.21
C LYS A 58 8.15 -17.12 -7.21
N VAL A 59 7.83 -16.58 -6.03
CA VAL A 59 6.89 -17.26 -5.13
C VAL A 59 5.73 -17.66 -6.01
N ASP A 60 5.49 -18.96 -6.11
CA ASP A 60 4.47 -19.49 -6.99
C ASP A 60 3.20 -18.71 -6.66
N MET A 61 2.68 -17.96 -7.63
CA MET A 61 1.56 -17.06 -7.36
C MET A 61 0.47 -17.96 -6.82
N GLN A 62 0.12 -17.74 -5.55
CA GLN A 62 -0.72 -18.69 -4.81
C GLN A 62 -1.97 -18.95 -5.65
N ALA A 63 -2.29 -20.24 -5.85
CA ALA A 63 -3.26 -20.70 -6.86
C ALA A 63 -4.61 -19.96 -6.83
N TRP A 64 -4.99 -19.45 -5.66
CA TRP A 64 -6.19 -18.63 -5.47
C TRP A 64 -6.18 -17.27 -6.19
N LEU A 65 -5.04 -16.76 -6.66
CA LEU A 65 -4.97 -15.56 -7.51
C LEU A 65 -5.43 -15.82 -8.95
N TRP A 66 -5.58 -17.10 -9.33
CA TRP A 66 -5.95 -17.53 -10.68
C TRP A 66 -7.42 -17.96 -10.82
N THR A 67 -8.25 -17.77 -9.78
CA THR A 67 -9.68 -18.08 -9.86
C THR A 67 -10.39 -17.20 -10.88
N ASN A 68 -11.41 -17.76 -11.54
CA ASN A 68 -12.20 -17.05 -12.53
C ASN A 68 -12.81 -15.77 -11.96
N ASP A 69 -13.28 -15.79 -10.70
CA ASP A 69 -13.81 -14.61 -10.02
C ASP A 69 -12.79 -13.45 -9.94
N VAL A 70 -11.50 -13.75 -9.71
CA VAL A 70 -10.44 -12.74 -9.65
C VAL A 70 -10.17 -12.15 -11.03
N ARG A 71 -10.23 -12.99 -12.09
CA ARG A 71 -10.08 -12.56 -13.49
C ARG A 71 -11.27 -11.70 -13.93
N GLU A 72 -12.49 -12.11 -13.59
CA GLU A 72 -13.73 -11.41 -13.91
C GLU A 72 -13.83 -10.06 -13.19
N LYS A 73 -13.48 -10.01 -11.90
CA LYS A 73 -13.31 -8.76 -11.15
C LYS A 73 -12.34 -7.81 -11.87
N LYS A 74 -11.24 -8.32 -12.42
CA LYS A 74 -10.25 -7.50 -13.14
C LYS A 74 -10.81 -7.00 -14.48
N ALA A 75 -11.51 -7.85 -15.23
CA ALA A 75 -12.16 -7.46 -16.47
C ALA A 75 -13.18 -6.34 -16.25
N LEU A 76 -14.06 -6.49 -15.26
CA LEU A 76 -15.08 -5.49 -14.93
C LEU A 76 -14.48 -4.19 -14.39
N TYR A 77 -13.31 -4.25 -13.74
CA TYR A 77 -12.58 -3.04 -13.37
C TYR A 77 -12.11 -2.26 -14.59
N HIS A 78 -11.62 -2.95 -15.63
CA HIS A 78 -11.22 -2.29 -16.88
C HIS A 78 -12.42 -1.70 -17.63
N VAL A 79 -13.55 -2.40 -17.65
CA VAL A 79 -14.81 -1.86 -18.21
C VAL A 79 -15.26 -0.60 -17.46
N PHE A 80 -15.20 -0.62 -16.12
CA PHE A 80 -15.52 0.56 -15.30
C PHE A 80 -14.56 1.74 -15.54
N LEU A 81 -13.27 1.49 -15.79
CA LEU A 81 -12.32 2.55 -16.10
C LEU A 81 -12.57 3.20 -17.46
N GLY A 82 -13.03 2.43 -18.46
CA GLY A 82 -13.47 2.95 -19.75
C GLY A 82 -14.78 3.74 -19.64
N ASP A 83 -15.79 3.12 -19.02
CA ASP A 83 -17.14 3.68 -18.90
C ASP A 83 -17.55 3.76 -17.42
N LYS A 84 -17.37 4.93 -16.82
CA LYS A 84 -17.63 5.23 -15.39
C LYS A 84 -19.12 5.34 -15.04
N THR A 85 -19.93 4.42 -15.55
CA THR A 85 -21.37 4.38 -15.30
C THR A 85 -21.67 3.73 -13.94
N ALA A 86 -22.81 4.08 -13.34
CA ALA A 86 -23.26 3.49 -12.07
C ALA A 86 -23.48 1.97 -12.19
N ASN A 87 -23.97 1.50 -13.33
CA ASN A 87 -24.15 0.06 -13.61
C ASN A 87 -22.80 -0.69 -13.61
N ASN A 88 -21.79 -0.13 -14.29
CA ASN A 88 -20.45 -0.75 -14.33
C ASN A 88 -19.79 -0.75 -12.95
N TRP A 89 -20.01 0.31 -12.16
CA TRP A 89 -19.56 0.35 -10.76
C TRP A 89 -20.20 -0.75 -9.91
N GLN A 90 -21.51 -0.94 -10.03
CA GLN A 90 -22.23 -2.00 -9.30
C GLN A 90 -21.73 -3.39 -9.69
N LYS A 91 -21.63 -3.67 -11.00
CA LYS A 91 -21.10 -4.95 -11.51
C LYS A 91 -19.68 -5.24 -11.01
N TYR A 92 -18.79 -4.26 -11.07
CA TYR A 92 -17.44 -4.40 -10.50
C TYR A 92 -17.49 -4.69 -9.00
N HIS A 93 -18.36 -4.01 -8.25
CA HIS A 93 -18.45 -4.18 -6.81
C HIS A 93 -18.98 -5.58 -6.44
N GLU A 94 -19.94 -6.11 -7.19
CA GLU A 94 -20.45 -7.49 -7.03
C GLU A 94 -19.35 -8.51 -7.31
N ALA A 95 -18.67 -8.41 -8.46
CA ALA A 95 -17.55 -9.28 -8.79
C ALA A 95 -16.39 -9.17 -7.78
N LYS A 96 -16.13 -7.98 -7.23
CA LYS A 96 -15.15 -7.78 -6.15
C LYS A 96 -15.54 -8.53 -4.88
N LYS A 97 -16.83 -8.58 -4.53
CA LYS A 97 -17.32 -9.37 -3.39
C LYS A 97 -17.18 -10.87 -3.68
N ALA A 98 -17.57 -11.32 -4.88
CA ALA A 98 -17.44 -12.71 -5.32
C ALA A 98 -15.98 -13.19 -5.28
N ALA A 99 -15.06 -12.43 -5.88
CA ALA A 99 -13.62 -12.73 -5.87
C ALA A 99 -13.05 -12.85 -4.46
N LYS A 100 -13.44 -11.96 -3.54
CA LYS A 100 -13.01 -12.05 -2.13
C LYS A 100 -13.50 -13.35 -1.48
N LYS A 101 -14.76 -13.72 -1.70
CA LYS A 101 -15.34 -14.97 -1.18
C LYS A 101 -14.63 -16.19 -1.77
N ALA A 102 -14.44 -16.24 -3.09
CA ALA A 102 -13.75 -17.32 -3.77
C ALA A 102 -12.31 -17.51 -3.26
N VAL A 103 -11.57 -16.41 -3.07
CA VAL A 103 -10.22 -16.47 -2.48
C VAL A 103 -10.24 -16.96 -1.04
N ALA A 104 -11.22 -16.53 -0.23
CA ALA A 104 -11.36 -17.01 1.14
C ALA A 104 -11.66 -18.51 1.19
N VAL A 105 -12.58 -19.00 0.35
CA VAL A 105 -12.90 -20.43 0.23
C VAL A 105 -11.68 -21.22 -0.23
N ALA A 106 -10.99 -20.79 -1.29
CA ALA A 106 -9.80 -21.48 -1.78
C ALA A 106 -8.69 -21.56 -0.73
N LYS A 107 -8.49 -20.49 0.05
CA LYS A 107 -7.56 -20.49 1.20
C LYS A 107 -7.99 -21.47 2.27
N ALA A 108 -9.26 -21.44 2.67
CA ALA A 108 -9.79 -22.34 3.69
C ALA A 108 -9.63 -23.80 3.26
N THR A 109 -10.02 -24.15 2.04
CA THR A 109 -9.84 -25.50 1.49
C THR A 109 -8.37 -25.93 1.47
N HIS A 110 -7.46 -25.06 1.04
CA HIS A 110 -6.03 -25.38 1.03
C HIS A 110 -5.49 -25.65 2.44
N TYR A 111 -5.80 -24.79 3.41
CA TYR A 111 -5.31 -24.97 4.76
C TYR A 111 -5.99 -26.13 5.47
N ASN A 112 -7.28 -26.39 5.22
CA ASN A 112 -7.97 -27.57 5.75
C ASN A 112 -7.29 -28.87 5.29
N ASP A 113 -6.97 -29.02 4.00
CA ASP A 113 -6.22 -30.19 3.49
C ASP A 113 -4.83 -30.31 4.15
N VAL A 114 -4.16 -29.19 4.43
CA VAL A 114 -2.89 -29.20 5.18
C VAL A 114 -3.12 -29.66 6.62
N TYR A 115 -4.15 -29.18 7.30
CA TYR A 115 -4.47 -29.59 8.67
C TYR A 115 -4.86 -31.07 8.75
N GLU A 116 -5.68 -31.58 7.84
CA GLU A 116 -6.04 -33.01 7.78
C GLU A 116 -4.79 -33.91 7.66
N LYS A 117 -3.82 -33.51 6.83
CA LYS A 117 -2.53 -34.23 6.69
C LYS A 117 -1.70 -34.18 7.97
N LEU A 118 -1.77 -33.08 8.72
CA LEU A 118 -1.06 -32.89 9.98
C LEU A 118 -1.69 -33.67 11.14
N GLU A 119 -3.01 -33.83 11.13
CA GLU A 119 -3.74 -34.65 12.10
C GLU A 119 -3.62 -36.16 11.83
N SER A 120 -3.11 -36.54 10.66
CA SER A 120 -2.78 -37.94 10.37
C SER A 120 -1.61 -38.44 11.21
N ARG A 121 -1.51 -39.77 11.39
CA ARG A 121 -0.39 -40.43 12.08
C ARG A 121 0.98 -40.10 11.48
N ASP A 122 1.04 -39.72 10.20
CA ASP A 122 2.26 -39.34 9.49
C ASP A 122 2.51 -37.80 9.47
N GLY A 123 1.73 -37.02 10.22
CA GLY A 123 1.81 -35.56 10.28
C GLY A 123 3.20 -35.02 10.67
N GLU A 124 3.85 -35.66 11.64
CA GLU A 124 5.21 -35.29 12.09
C GLU A 124 6.25 -35.45 10.96
N ARG A 125 6.19 -36.55 10.20
CA ARG A 125 7.04 -36.76 9.01
C ARG A 125 6.74 -35.75 7.92
N TYR A 126 5.50 -35.31 7.79
CA TYR A 126 5.12 -34.27 6.85
C TYR A 126 5.70 -32.91 7.24
N LEU A 127 5.62 -32.52 8.51
CA LEU A 127 6.25 -31.29 9.05
C LEU A 127 7.77 -31.28 8.83
N TYR A 128 8.44 -32.39 9.16
CA TYR A 128 9.89 -32.52 8.94
C TYR A 128 10.27 -32.30 7.47
N ARG A 129 9.50 -32.87 6.52
CA ARG A 129 9.71 -32.66 5.08
C ARG A 129 9.47 -31.21 4.66
N LEU A 130 8.44 -30.55 5.19
CA LEU A 130 8.17 -29.13 4.91
C LEU A 130 9.29 -28.22 5.42
N ALA A 131 9.73 -28.43 6.65
CA ALA A 131 10.84 -27.68 7.25
C ALA A 131 12.13 -27.85 6.44
N LYS A 132 12.48 -29.08 6.06
CA LYS A 132 13.67 -29.39 5.26
C LYS A 132 13.64 -28.73 3.87
N LYS A 133 12.47 -28.62 3.23
CA LYS A 133 12.31 -27.92 1.94
C LYS A 133 12.52 -26.41 2.04
N ARG A 134 12.16 -25.79 3.17
CA ARG A 134 12.31 -24.34 3.39
C ARG A 134 13.74 -23.91 3.70
N HIS A 135 14.57 -24.82 4.21
CA HIS A 135 15.96 -24.56 4.59
C HIS A 135 16.97 -24.71 3.43
N ARG A 136 16.49 -24.94 2.20
CA ARG A 136 17.28 -24.97 0.96
C ARG A 136 17.26 -23.60 0.26
#